data_AF-A0A836VL01-F1
#
_entry.id   AF-A0A836VL01-F1
#
_cell.length_a   1.000
_cell.length_b   1.000
_cell.length_c   1.000
_cell.angle_alpha   90.00
_cell.angle_beta   90.00
_cell.angle_gamma   90.00
#
_symmetry.space_group_name_H-M   'P 1'
#
loop_
_entity.id
_entity.type
_entity.pdbx_description
1 polymer ?
#
loop_
_entity_poly.entity_id
_entity_poly.type
_entity_poly.pdbx_seq_one_letter_code
_entity_poly.pdbx_strand_id
1 'polypeptide(L)'
;MTQVLPTAKAPTNRVLDGVRILELARWQAAPRGSLILRDMGAEVIKLEWSKDSDLRNAGPFVSDMSVQFAAYNRGKKSITLNTRHSQGKELFFRLLEVSDVVLENFRPGTIDRMGFSYEELCKVNPGIILASVTGFGQYGPYRDRQCFDPIIQAMSG
;
A
#
# COMPACT_ATOMS: atom_id res chain seq x y z
N MET A 1 32.75 -0.09 -38.18
CA MET A 1 32.78 -0.48 -36.76
C MET A 1 32.39 0.73 -35.94
N THR A 2 31.14 0.82 -35.51
CA THR A 2 30.65 1.94 -34.69
C THR A 2 30.99 1.62 -33.24
N GLN A 3 31.94 2.34 -32.64
CA GLN A 3 32.23 2.24 -31.22
C GLN A 3 31.00 2.72 -30.43
N VAL A 4 30.36 1.80 -29.71
CA VAL A 4 29.37 2.14 -28.69
C VAL A 4 30.14 2.74 -27.52
N LEU A 5 29.98 4.03 -27.28
CA LEU A 5 30.55 4.69 -26.10
C LEU A 5 29.98 4.04 -24.83
N PRO A 6 30.79 3.77 -23.80
CA PRO A 6 30.29 3.25 -22.54
C PRO A 6 29.36 4.28 -21.91
N THR A 7 28.08 3.94 -21.80
CA THR A 7 27.10 4.73 -21.04
C THR A 7 27.56 4.75 -19.59
N ALA A 8 27.82 5.94 -19.04
CA ALA A 8 28.09 6.11 -17.63
C ALA A 8 27.02 5.40 -16.80
N LYS A 9 27.44 4.58 -15.85
CA LYS A 9 26.54 3.88 -14.92
C LYS A 9 25.80 4.98 -14.14
N ALA A 10 24.50 5.12 -14.35
CA ALA A 10 23.67 6.06 -13.61
C ALA A 10 23.88 5.85 -12.09
N PRO A 11 23.82 6.91 -11.26
CA PRO A 11 23.95 6.77 -9.82
C PRO A 11 23.02 5.64 -9.32
N THR A 12 23.56 4.77 -8.47
CA THR A 12 22.87 3.57 -7.98
C THR A 12 21.71 3.88 -7.05
N ASN A 13 21.56 5.14 -6.64
CA ASN A 13 20.50 5.56 -5.74
C ASN A 13 19.28 6.00 -6.54
N ARG A 14 18.15 5.33 -6.32
CA ARG A 14 16.87 5.72 -6.89
C ARG A 14 16.25 6.85 -6.05
N VAL A 15 15.25 7.52 -6.64
CA VAL A 15 14.66 8.74 -6.06
C VAL A 15 13.94 8.50 -4.73
N LEU A 16 13.48 7.28 -4.44
CA LEU A 16 12.84 6.91 -3.17
C LEU A 16 13.68 5.94 -2.32
N ASP A 17 14.98 5.82 -2.59
CA ASP A 17 15.84 5.02 -1.72
C ASP A 17 15.82 5.58 -0.29
N GLY A 18 15.66 4.68 0.69
CA GLY A 18 15.53 5.04 2.11
C GLY A 18 14.09 5.30 2.56
N VAL A 19 13.13 5.45 1.64
CA VAL A 19 11.70 5.61 1.99
C VAL A 19 11.07 4.25 2.28
N ARG A 20 10.40 4.11 3.42
CA ARG A 20 9.65 2.92 3.81
C ARG A 20 8.14 3.18 3.90
N ILE A 21 7.36 2.29 3.29
CA ILE A 21 5.90 2.35 3.21
C ILE A 21 5.29 1.12 3.88
N LEU A 22 4.42 1.34 4.86
CA LEU A 22 3.53 0.30 5.42
C LEU A 22 2.21 0.32 4.63
N GLU A 23 1.98 -0.71 3.83
CA GLU A 23 0.78 -0.85 3.02
C GLU A 23 -0.22 -1.80 3.69
N LEU A 24 -1.33 -1.25 4.18
CA LEU A 24 -2.49 -2.01 4.67
C LEU A 24 -3.55 -2.23 3.57
N ALA A 25 -3.29 -1.68 2.39
CA ALA A 25 -4.24 -1.66 1.30
C ALA A 25 -4.45 -3.04 0.64
N ARG A 26 -5.63 -3.19 0.04
CA ARG A 26 -6.07 -4.39 -0.70
C ARG A 26 -6.49 -4.04 -2.12
N TRP A 27 -6.74 -5.05 -2.95
CA TRP A 27 -7.19 -4.92 -4.33
C TRP A 27 -6.17 -4.20 -5.21
N GLN A 28 -6.61 -3.26 -6.04
CA GLN A 28 -5.80 -2.73 -7.13
C GLN A 28 -5.32 -1.28 -6.91
N ALA A 29 -6.24 -0.35 -6.58
CA ALA A 29 -5.95 1.09 -6.66
C ALA A 29 -4.75 1.55 -5.81
N ALA A 30 -4.79 1.33 -4.49
CA ALA A 30 -3.69 1.68 -3.61
C ALA A 30 -2.44 0.79 -3.83
N PRO A 31 -2.54 -0.56 -3.93
CA PRO A 31 -1.38 -1.40 -4.21
C PRO A 31 -0.65 -1.07 -5.51
N ARG A 32 -1.35 -0.57 -6.53
CA ARG A 32 -0.72 -0.07 -7.76
C ARG A 32 0.07 1.21 -7.52
N GLY A 33 -0.45 2.13 -6.71
CA GLY A 33 0.26 3.35 -6.32
C GLY A 33 1.57 3.06 -5.61
N SER A 34 1.56 2.24 -4.56
CA SER A 34 2.78 1.86 -3.84
C SER A 34 3.75 1.02 -4.68
N LEU A 35 3.26 0.23 -5.63
CA LEU A 35 4.13 -0.50 -6.57
C LEU A 35 4.96 0.46 -7.43
N ILE A 36 4.37 1.57 -7.90
CA ILE A 36 5.11 2.60 -8.64
C ILE A 36 6.20 3.19 -7.74
N LEU A 37 5.88 3.51 -6.48
CA LEU A 37 6.84 4.01 -5.50
C LEU A 37 7.96 3.00 -5.21
N ARG A 38 7.63 1.70 -5.13
CA ARG A 38 8.61 0.62 -5.02
C ARG A 38 9.56 0.58 -6.21
N ASP A 39 9.02 0.72 -7.42
CA ASP A 39 9.83 0.70 -8.65
C ASP A 39 10.80 1.92 -8.67
N MET A 40 10.40 3.03 -8.05
CA MET A 40 11.21 4.23 -7.81
C MET A 40 12.18 4.15 -6.62
N GLY A 41 12.22 3.03 -5.88
CA GLY A 41 13.21 2.77 -4.82
C GLY A 41 12.65 2.53 -3.41
N ALA A 42 11.38 2.82 -3.18
CA ALA A 42 10.80 2.69 -1.84
C ALA A 42 10.76 1.22 -1.37
N GLU A 43 11.03 1.00 -0.09
CA GLU A 43 10.76 -0.26 0.57
C GLU A 43 9.28 -0.34 0.97
N VAL A 44 8.52 -1.18 0.27
CA VAL A 44 7.10 -1.39 0.59
C VAL A 44 6.93 -2.69 1.36
N ILE A 45 6.37 -2.58 2.57
CA ILE A 45 5.99 -3.71 3.43
C ILE A 45 4.46 -3.83 3.41
N LYS A 46 3.97 -4.84 2.71
CA LYS A 46 2.54 -5.16 2.68
C LYS A 46 2.14 -5.90 3.96
N LEU A 47 1.23 -5.29 4.72
CA LEU A 47 0.62 -5.88 5.90
C LEU A 47 -0.67 -6.59 5.50
N GLU A 48 -0.69 -7.91 5.66
CA GLU A 48 -1.80 -8.74 5.24
C GLU A 48 -2.52 -9.33 6.46
N TRP A 49 -3.85 -9.26 6.45
CA TRP A 49 -4.64 -9.85 7.54
C TRP A 49 -4.52 -11.38 7.54
N SER A 50 -4.74 -11.98 6.37
CA SER A 50 -4.61 -13.40 6.09
C SER A 50 -4.20 -13.58 4.64
N LYS A 51 -3.48 -14.66 4.36
CA LYS A 51 -3.11 -15.05 3.00
C LYS A 51 -4.31 -15.45 2.15
N ASP A 52 -5.45 -15.73 2.79
CA ASP A 52 -6.68 -16.16 2.14
C ASP A 52 -7.55 -15.01 1.61
N SER A 53 -7.13 -13.77 1.81
CA SER A 53 -7.89 -12.59 1.41
C SER A 53 -7.29 -11.91 0.18
N ASP A 54 -8.14 -11.21 -0.58
CA ASP A 54 -7.73 -10.33 -1.69
C ASP A 54 -7.26 -11.08 -2.97
N LEU A 55 -6.48 -10.41 -3.81
CA LEU A 55 -6.03 -10.88 -5.11
C LEU A 55 -5.18 -12.16 -5.06
N ARG A 56 -4.65 -12.58 -3.90
CA ARG A 56 -3.88 -13.85 -3.80
C ARG A 56 -4.66 -15.05 -4.30
N ASN A 57 -5.98 -15.02 -4.12
CA ASN A 57 -6.90 -16.08 -4.53
C ASN A 57 -7.72 -15.71 -5.77
N ALA A 58 -7.36 -14.61 -6.46
CA ALA A 58 -8.02 -14.20 -7.69
C ALA A 58 -7.25 -14.72 -8.90
N GLY A 59 -7.91 -15.50 -9.76
CA GLY A 59 -7.33 -15.98 -11.01
C GLY A 59 -7.09 -14.85 -12.03
N PRO A 60 -6.37 -15.15 -13.13
CA PRO A 60 -5.76 -16.43 -13.44
C PRO A 60 -4.51 -16.73 -12.58
N PHE A 61 -4.13 -18.00 -12.52
CA PHE A 61 -2.98 -18.49 -11.76
C PHE A 61 -1.90 -19.01 -12.70
N VAL A 62 -0.64 -18.76 -12.32
CA VAL A 62 0.53 -19.47 -12.86
C VAL A 62 1.13 -20.25 -11.69
N SER A 63 1.06 -21.57 -11.77
CA SER A 63 1.28 -22.45 -10.61
C SER A 63 0.34 -22.08 -9.46
N ASP A 64 0.87 -21.77 -8.27
CA ASP A 64 0.14 -21.35 -7.07
C ASP A 64 0.08 -19.82 -6.89
N MET A 65 0.64 -19.04 -7.84
CA MET A 65 0.67 -17.59 -7.77
C MET A 65 -0.44 -16.97 -8.62
N SER A 66 -1.27 -16.14 -8.00
CA SER A 66 -2.18 -15.26 -8.74
C SER A 66 -1.41 -14.25 -9.59
N VAL A 67 -1.73 -14.21 -10.88
CA VAL A 67 -1.21 -13.20 -11.82
C VAL A 67 -1.65 -11.80 -11.39
N GLN A 68 -2.88 -11.65 -10.89
CA GLN A 68 -3.40 -10.38 -10.38
C GLN A 68 -2.58 -9.91 -9.17
N PHE A 69 -2.34 -10.79 -8.20
CA PHE A 69 -1.53 -10.44 -7.04
C PHE A 69 -0.11 -10.03 -7.44
N ALA A 70 0.55 -10.82 -8.30
CA ALA A 70 1.89 -10.54 -8.78
C ALA A 70 1.98 -9.20 -9.53
N ALA A 71 0.97 -8.88 -10.36
CA ALA A 71 0.93 -7.65 -11.13
C ALA A 71 0.97 -6.38 -10.27
N TYR A 72 0.36 -6.40 -9.08
CA TYR A 72 0.27 -5.25 -8.18
C TYR A 72 1.22 -5.30 -6.98
N ASN A 73 1.89 -6.42 -6.73
CA ASN A 73 2.69 -6.60 -5.51
C ASN A 73 4.11 -7.12 -5.74
N ARG A 74 4.59 -7.22 -6.99
CA ARG A 74 5.98 -7.60 -7.29
C ARG A 74 6.97 -6.72 -6.52
N GLY A 75 8.03 -7.33 -5.99
CA GLY A 75 9.12 -6.64 -5.31
C GLY A 75 8.79 -6.02 -3.94
N LYS A 76 7.53 -6.09 -3.48
CA LYS A 76 7.15 -5.72 -2.11
C LYS A 76 7.57 -6.82 -1.14
N LYS A 77 7.88 -6.43 0.10
CA LYS A 77 7.93 -7.37 1.24
C LYS A 77 6.51 -7.61 1.73
N SER A 78 6.26 -8.75 2.37
CA SER A 78 4.94 -9.10 2.90
C SER A 78 5.08 -9.74 4.27
N ILE A 79 4.24 -9.30 5.21
CA ILE A 79 4.06 -9.95 6.50
C ILE A 79 2.57 -10.09 6.81
N THR A 80 2.21 -11.15 7.52
CA THR A 80 0.85 -11.29 8.05
C THR A 80 0.79 -10.67 9.43
N LEU A 81 -0.17 -9.78 9.67
CA LEU A 81 -0.34 -9.07 10.94
C LEU A 81 -1.82 -8.91 11.30
N ASN A 82 -2.24 -9.53 12.40
CA ASN A 82 -3.60 -9.37 12.91
C ASN A 82 -3.68 -8.22 13.92
N THR A 83 -4.15 -7.07 13.46
CA THR A 83 -4.29 -5.84 14.26
C THR A 83 -5.53 -5.78 15.15
N ARG A 84 -6.37 -6.84 15.19
CA ARG A 84 -7.42 -6.98 16.24
C ARG A 84 -6.83 -7.36 17.59
N HIS A 85 -5.65 -7.99 17.63
CA HIS A 85 -4.95 -8.28 18.89
C HIS A 85 -4.06 -7.12 19.30
N SER A 86 -3.98 -6.87 20.62
CA SER A 86 -3.11 -5.83 21.20
C SER A 86 -1.66 -5.97 20.77
N GLN A 87 -1.12 -7.19 20.79
CA GLN A 87 0.24 -7.49 20.31
C GLN A 87 0.44 -7.15 18.82
N GLY A 88 -0.59 -7.33 18.00
CA GLY A 88 -0.56 -6.96 16.59
C GLY A 88 -0.54 -5.45 16.39
N LYS A 89 -1.27 -4.70 17.22
CA LYS A 89 -1.20 -3.23 17.24
C LYS A 89 0.16 -2.72 17.71
N GLU A 90 0.70 -3.32 18.76
CA GLU A 90 2.04 -2.99 19.27
C GLU A 90 3.10 -3.19 18.17
N LEU A 91 3.08 -4.33 17.49
CA LEU A 91 4.00 -4.60 16.39
C LEU A 91 3.80 -3.64 15.21
N PHE A 92 2.56 -3.25 14.90
CA PHE A 92 2.29 -2.22 13.89
C PHE A 92 2.99 -0.89 14.26
N PHE A 93 2.84 -0.43 15.51
CA PHE A 93 3.48 0.82 15.95
C PHE A 93 5.01 0.72 15.98
N ARG A 94 5.60 -0.43 16.32
CA ARG A 94 7.05 -0.64 16.17
C ARG A 94 7.53 -0.56 14.73
N LEU A 95 6.74 -1.03 13.77
CA LEU A 95 7.05 -0.85 12.35
C LEU A 95 6.90 0.61 11.91
N LEU A 96 5.92 1.32 12.48
CA LEU A 96 5.64 2.72 12.20
C LEU A 96 6.80 3.65 12.60
N GLU A 97 7.46 3.37 13.73
CA GLU A 97 8.64 4.14 14.22
C GLU A 97 9.75 4.30 13.18
N VAL A 98 9.85 3.33 12.27
CA VAL A 98 10.90 3.26 11.25
C VAL A 98 10.35 3.33 9.82
N SER A 99 9.13 3.87 9.66
CA SER A 99 8.43 3.99 8.37
C SER A 99 8.01 5.44 8.12
N ASP A 100 7.98 5.83 6.85
CA ASP A 100 7.68 7.22 6.43
C ASP A 100 6.22 7.39 5.98
N VAL A 101 5.60 6.31 5.50
CA VAL A 101 4.25 6.34 4.94
C VAL A 101 3.41 5.17 5.45
N VAL A 102 2.17 5.46 5.84
CA VAL A 102 1.10 4.47 5.97
C VAL A 102 0.15 4.65 4.77
N LEU A 103 -0.05 3.57 4.00
CA LEU A 103 -0.96 3.56 2.85
C LEU A 103 -2.12 2.60 3.10
N GLU A 104 -3.34 3.10 2.97
CA GLU A 104 -4.56 2.34 3.21
C GLU A 104 -5.66 2.65 2.18
N ASN A 105 -6.63 1.75 2.06
CA ASN A 105 -7.80 1.94 1.18
C ASN A 105 -9.10 1.37 1.77
N PHE A 106 -9.23 1.48 3.09
CA PHE A 106 -10.46 1.13 3.79
C PHE A 106 -11.52 2.20 3.57
N ARG A 107 -12.77 1.90 3.95
CA ARG A 107 -13.82 2.92 3.96
C ARG A 107 -13.44 4.04 4.93
N PRO A 108 -13.84 5.30 4.68
CA PRO A 108 -13.60 6.41 5.61
C PRO A 108 -13.92 6.08 7.07
N GLY A 109 -13.04 6.50 7.97
CA GLY A 109 -13.10 6.25 9.42
C GLY A 109 -12.81 4.81 9.85
N THR A 110 -12.49 3.88 8.94
CA THR A 110 -12.16 2.50 9.33
C THR A 110 -10.80 2.42 10.02
N ILE A 111 -9.80 3.11 9.50
CA ILE A 111 -8.46 3.12 10.10
C ILE A 111 -8.48 3.73 11.52
N ASP A 112 -9.30 4.75 11.74
CA ASP A 112 -9.53 5.34 13.06
C ASP A 112 -10.14 4.33 14.03
N ARG A 113 -11.19 3.62 13.61
CA ARG A 113 -11.82 2.55 14.40
C ARG A 113 -10.86 1.38 14.69
N MET A 114 -9.88 1.16 13.83
CA MET A 114 -8.81 0.18 14.07
C MET A 114 -7.81 0.65 15.14
N GLY A 115 -7.81 1.94 15.48
CA GLY A 115 -6.89 2.57 16.43
C GLY A 115 -5.62 3.11 15.78
N PHE A 116 -5.67 3.44 14.49
CA PHE A 116 -4.54 3.94 13.71
C PHE A 116 -4.89 5.27 13.03
N SER A 117 -5.67 6.13 13.71
CA SER A 117 -5.99 7.46 13.18
C SER A 117 -4.71 8.26 12.97
N TYR A 118 -4.75 9.27 12.10
CA TYR A 118 -3.59 10.11 11.82
C TYR A 118 -2.97 10.67 13.11
N GLU A 119 -3.81 11.09 14.07
CA GLU A 119 -3.37 11.60 15.37
C GLU A 119 -2.60 10.53 16.17
N GLU A 120 -3.07 9.28 16.19
CA GLU A 120 -2.36 8.18 16.86
C GLU A 120 -1.03 7.87 16.15
N LEU A 121 -0.99 7.93 14.82
CA LEU A 121 0.25 7.73 14.07
C LEU A 121 1.26 8.83 14.37
N CYS A 122 0.83 10.10 14.39
CA CYS A 122 1.69 11.26 14.66
C CYS A 122 2.28 11.27 16.08
N LYS A 123 1.60 10.67 17.07
CA LYS A 123 2.16 10.52 18.43
C LYS A 123 3.43 9.68 18.44
N VAL A 124 3.52 8.70 17.53
CA VAL A 124 4.67 7.80 17.42
C VAL A 124 5.70 8.34 16.42
N ASN A 125 5.25 8.82 15.27
CA ASN A 125 6.11 9.41 14.25
C ASN A 125 5.50 10.73 13.74
N PRO A 126 5.95 11.90 14.23
CA PRO A 126 5.45 13.21 13.79
C PRO A 126 5.69 13.51 12.30
N GLY A 127 6.64 12.82 11.65
CA GLY A 127 6.94 12.97 10.22
C GLY A 127 6.14 12.03 9.31
N ILE A 128 5.23 11.22 9.87
CA ILE A 128 4.49 10.22 9.10
C ILE A 128 3.55 10.85 8.08
N ILE A 129 3.47 10.23 6.89
CA ILE A 129 2.44 10.53 5.90
C ILE A 129 1.37 9.43 5.96
N LEU A 130 0.11 9.81 6.16
CA LEU A 130 -1.04 8.91 5.98
C LEU A 130 -1.68 9.16 4.60
N ALA A 131 -1.63 8.15 3.74
CA ALA A 131 -2.25 8.17 2.42
C ALA A 131 -3.47 7.24 2.40
N SER A 132 -4.64 7.82 2.14
CA SER A 132 -5.92 7.11 2.11
C SER A 132 -6.54 7.13 0.72
N VAL A 133 -6.75 5.94 0.13
CA VAL A 133 -7.35 5.80 -1.20
C VAL A 133 -8.78 5.28 -1.08
N THR A 134 -9.77 6.10 -1.39
CA THR A 134 -11.19 5.74 -1.31
C THR A 134 -11.92 6.08 -2.60
N GLY A 135 -13.04 5.42 -2.87
CA GLY A 135 -13.76 5.62 -4.13
C GLY A 135 -14.31 7.03 -4.31
N PHE A 136 -14.88 7.63 -3.25
CA PHE A 136 -15.49 8.96 -3.29
C PHE A 136 -14.78 10.01 -2.40
N GLY A 137 -13.58 9.69 -1.90
CA GLY A 137 -12.85 10.54 -0.97
C GLY A 137 -13.25 10.37 0.50
N GLN A 138 -12.48 11.02 1.38
CA GLN A 138 -12.70 11.04 2.85
C GLN A 138 -13.83 11.98 3.27
N TYR A 139 -14.29 12.84 2.35
CA TYR A 139 -15.21 13.94 2.62
C TYR A 139 -16.34 13.99 1.59
N GLY A 140 -17.36 14.80 1.87
CA GLY A 140 -18.48 15.02 0.96
C GLY A 140 -19.61 13.97 1.10
N PRO A 141 -20.71 14.15 0.36
CA PRO A 141 -21.95 13.40 0.57
C PRO A 141 -21.86 11.92 0.18
N TYR A 142 -20.83 11.51 -0.58
CA TYR A 142 -20.67 10.15 -1.07
C TYR A 142 -19.61 9.35 -0.33
N ARG A 143 -18.94 9.94 0.68
CA ARG A 143 -17.82 9.30 1.41
C ARG A 143 -18.15 7.91 1.97
N ASP A 144 -19.40 7.69 2.41
CA ASP A 144 -19.81 6.43 3.05
C ASP A 144 -20.40 5.42 2.04
N ARG A 145 -20.47 5.78 0.75
CA ARG A 145 -20.97 4.88 -0.29
C ARG A 145 -19.93 3.79 -0.61
N GLN A 146 -20.41 2.57 -0.77
CA GLN A 146 -19.57 1.48 -1.27
C GLN A 146 -19.17 1.75 -2.71
N CYS A 147 -17.91 1.50 -3.02
CA CYS A 147 -17.37 1.85 -4.32
C CYS A 147 -16.32 0.83 -4.77
N PHE A 148 -16.46 0.40 -6.01
CA PHE A 148 -15.49 -0.37 -6.77
C PHE A 148 -15.39 0.25 -8.16
N ASP A 149 -14.36 -0.14 -8.90
CA ASP A 149 -14.00 0.42 -10.21
C ASP A 149 -15.20 0.62 -11.17
N PRO A 150 -16.09 -0.36 -11.41
CA PRO A 150 -17.22 -0.16 -12.34
C PRO A 150 -18.19 0.96 -11.93
N ILE A 151 -18.34 1.22 -10.62
CA ILE A 151 -19.21 2.29 -10.12
C ILE A 151 -18.61 3.66 -10.47
N ILE A 152 -17.29 3.82 -10.31
CA ILE A 152 -16.62 5.07 -10.69
C ILE A 152 -16.67 5.28 -12.20
N GLN A 153 -16.39 4.24 -12.99
CA GLN A 153 -16.47 4.33 -14.45
C GLN A 153 -17.87 4.76 -14.92
N ALA A 154 -18.93 4.20 -14.32
CA ALA A 154 -20.30 4.59 -14.66
C ALA A 154 -20.65 6.03 -14.21
N MET A 155 -20.13 6.48 -13.07
CA MET A 155 -20.45 7.79 -12.50
C MET A 155 -19.60 8.93 -13.03
N SER A 156 -18.42 8.67 -13.59
CA SER A 156 -17.50 9.70 -14.10
C SER A 156 -17.89 10.26 -15.47
N GLY A 157 -18.77 9.57 -16.20
CA GLY A 157 -18.93 9.75 -17.65
C GLY A 157 -17.74 9.16 -18.41
#